data_AF-A0A938EMY9-F1
#
_entry.id   AF-A0A938EMY9-F1
#
_cell.length_a   1.000
_cell.length_b   1.000
_cell.length_c   1.000
_cell.angle_alpha   90.00
_cell.angle_beta   90.00
_cell.angle_gamma   90.00
#
_symmetry.space_group_name_H-M   'P 1'
#
loop_
_entity.id
_entity.type
_entity.pdbx_description
1 polymer ?
#
loop_
_entity_poly.entity_id
_entity_poly.type
_entity_poly.pdbx_seq_one_letter_code
_entity_poly.pdbx_strand_id
1 'polypeptide(L)'
;MSRRPIALELGMATYLARKRLLERKERFPFTLMLEPLELCNLACTGCGRIQEYKDVFHKRLTVEECLRVADECGAPIVNIPGGEPLIHKQIDE
;
A
#
# COMPACT_ATOMS: atom_id res chain seq x y z
N MET A 1 -21.44 -16.09 1.06
CA MET A 1 -20.00 -16.08 0.70
C MET A 1 -19.70 -14.80 -0.05
N SER A 2 -18.70 -14.03 0.40
CA SER A 2 -18.36 -12.71 -0.13
C SER A 2 -18.00 -12.82 -1.63
N ARG A 3 -18.55 -11.95 -2.50
CA ARG A 3 -18.30 -11.92 -3.95
C ARG A 3 -16.89 -11.38 -4.25
N ARG A 4 -15.85 -12.10 -3.88
CA ARG A 4 -14.46 -11.72 -4.19
C ARG A 4 -14.03 -12.34 -5.51
N PRO A 5 -13.18 -11.67 -6.31
CA PRO A 5 -12.65 -12.24 -7.54
C PRO A 5 -11.85 -13.52 -7.25
N ILE A 6 -12.18 -14.63 -7.92
CA ILE A 6 -11.52 -15.94 -7.73
C ILE A 6 -10.01 -15.86 -8.00
N ALA A 7 -9.61 -15.05 -8.99
CA ALA A 7 -8.21 -14.83 -9.30
C ALA A 7 -7.41 -14.28 -8.10
N LEU A 8 -8.02 -13.39 -7.31
CA LEU A 8 -7.40 -12.84 -6.10
C LEU A 8 -7.21 -13.92 -5.04
N GLU A 9 -8.24 -14.73 -4.79
CA GLU A 9 -8.18 -15.83 -3.80
C GLU A 9 -7.11 -16.85 -4.17
N LEU A 10 -7.07 -17.27 -5.44
CA LEU A 10 -6.06 -18.20 -5.95
C LEU A 10 -4.65 -17.60 -5.84
N GLY A 11 -4.45 -16.34 -6.25
CA GLY A 11 -3.15 -15.68 -6.16
C GLY A 11 -2.61 -15.63 -4.73
N MET A 12 -3.44 -15.23 -3.77
CA MET A 12 -3.07 -15.21 -2.35
C MET A 12 -2.78 -16.61 -1.81
N ALA A 13 -3.62 -17.60 -2.12
CA ALA A 13 -3.45 -18.98 -1.66
C ALA A 13 -2.14 -19.59 -2.19
N THR A 14 -1.84 -19.40 -3.47
CA THR A 14 -0.59 -19.85 -4.09
C THR A 14 0.63 -19.16 -3.46
N TYR A 15 0.57 -17.85 -3.25
CA TYR A 15 1.65 -17.11 -2.57
C TYR A 15 1.91 -17.66 -1.16
N LEU A 16 0.84 -17.84 -0.37
CA LEU A 16 0.94 -18.33 1.00
C LEU A 16 1.51 -19.76 1.06
N ALA A 17 1.01 -20.65 0.21
CA ALA A 17 1.52 -22.02 0.10
C ALA A 17 2.99 -22.04 -0.29
N ARG A 18 3.41 -21.22 -1.25
CA ARG A 18 4.82 -21.09 -1.65
C ARG A 18 5.69 -20.62 -0.49
N LYS A 19 5.32 -19.54 0.20
CA LYS A 19 6.13 -18.99 1.31
C LYS A 19 6.21 -19.92 2.51
N ARG A 20 5.10 -20.56 2.88
CA ARG A 20 5.00 -21.39 4.09
C ARG A 20 5.45 -22.84 3.88
N LEU A 21 5.09 -23.46 2.74
CA LEU A 21 5.34 -24.89 2.49
C LEU A 21 6.63 -25.13 1.70
N LEU A 22 6.86 -24.36 0.62
CA LEU A 22 8.04 -24.54 -0.24
C LEU A 22 9.27 -23.83 0.33
N GLU A 23 9.15 -22.54 0.66
CA GLU A 23 10.25 -21.74 1.19
C GLU A 23 10.42 -21.90 2.71
N ARG A 24 9.46 -22.53 3.40
CA ARG A 24 9.44 -22.74 4.87
C ARG A 24 9.71 -21.48 5.70
N LYS A 25 9.29 -20.32 5.21
CA LYS A 25 9.45 -19.04 5.92
C LYS A 25 8.40 -18.90 7.02
N GLU A 26 8.85 -18.46 8.20
CA GLU A 26 7.94 -18.12 9.30
C GLU A 26 7.34 -16.72 9.17
N ARG A 27 8.10 -15.79 8.60
CA ARG A 27 7.70 -14.39 8.39
C ARG A 27 7.99 -14.00 6.95
N PHE A 28 7.01 -13.40 6.30
CA PHE A 28 7.09 -12.90 4.93
C PHE A 28 6.05 -11.78 4.78
N PRO A 29 6.29 -10.80 3.89
CA PRO A 29 5.33 -9.74 3.65
C PRO A 29 4.08 -10.34 2.99
N PHE A 30 2.91 -9.97 3.48
CA PHE A 30 1.62 -10.37 2.91
C PHE A 30 0.87 -9.17 2.33
N THR A 31 0.97 -8.02 2.99
CA THR A 31 0.41 -6.76 2.53
C THR A 31 1.49 -5.69 2.60
N LEU A 32 1.71 -5.00 1.49
CA LEU A 32 2.47 -3.76 1.45
C LEU A 32 1.52 -2.58 1.72
N MET A 33 1.88 -1.72 2.67
CA MET A 33 1.20 -0.44 2.90
C MET A 33 2.03 0.63 2.17
N LEU A 34 1.57 1.07 1.01
CA LEU A 34 2.29 2.00 0.15
C LEU A 34 1.56 3.35 0.16
N GLU A 35 2.21 4.38 0.70
CA GLU A 35 1.65 5.74 0.75
C GLU A 35 2.35 6.64 -0.27
N PRO A 36 1.77 6.88 -1.46
CA PRO A 36 2.41 7.68 -2.51
C PRO A 36 2.48 9.15 -2.12
N LEU A 37 1.50 9.62 -1.35
CA LEU A 37 1.33 10.99 -0.90
C LEU A 37 1.00 10.99 0.60
N GLU A 38 1.79 11.73 1.38
CA GLU A 38 1.48 11.97 2.79
C GLU A 38 0.51 13.15 3.00
N LEU A 39 0.14 13.82 1.91
CA LEU A 39 -0.63 15.05 1.93
C LEU A 39 -2.11 14.79 2.15
N CYS A 40 -2.74 15.73 2.85
CA CYS A 40 -4.17 15.80 3.09
C CYS A 40 -4.60 17.26 3.15
N ASN A 41 -5.77 17.60 2.60
CA ASN A 41 -6.39 18.92 2.69
C ASN A 41 -7.46 19.00 3.80
N LEU A 42 -7.69 17.91 4.53
CA LEU A 42 -8.61 17.85 5.66
C LEU A 42 -7.87 18.17 6.97
N ALA A 43 -8.61 18.65 7.97
CA ALA A 43 -8.08 19.02 9.29
C ALA A 43 -8.70 18.14 10.40
N CYS A 44 -8.59 16.83 10.25
CA CYS A 44 -9.19 15.87 11.18
C CYS A 44 -8.56 16.00 12.58
N THR A 45 -9.39 16.20 13.61
CA THR A 45 -8.96 16.41 15.01
C THR A 45 -8.05 15.30 15.55
N GLY A 46 -8.21 14.07 15.06
CA GLY A 46 -7.44 12.89 15.50
C GLY A 46 -6.37 12.41 14.53
N CYS A 47 -6.01 13.17 13.48
CA CYS A 47 -5.03 12.71 12.51
C CYS A 47 -3.60 12.93 13.01
N GLY A 48 -2.94 11.86 13.45
CA GLY A 48 -1.53 11.88 13.87
C GLY A 48 -0.60 12.43 12.79
N ARG A 49 -0.87 12.17 11.50
CA ARG A 49 -0.06 12.70 10.37
C ARG A 49 0.00 14.22 10.33
N ILE A 50 -1.12 14.92 10.54
CA ILE A 50 -1.16 16.39 10.51
C ILE A 50 -0.47 16.99 11.74
N GLN A 51 -0.53 16.31 12.89
CA GLN A 51 0.00 16.81 14.14
C GLN A 51 1.49 16.51 14.32
N GLU A 52 1.90 15.27 14.06
CA GLU A 52 3.23 14.74 14.39
C GLU A 52 4.21 14.77 13.20
N TYR A 53 3.72 14.72 11.96
CA TYR A 53 4.55 14.53 10.77
C TYR A 53 4.63 15.77 9.86
N LYS A 54 4.44 16.97 10.44
CA LYS A 54 4.46 18.25 9.70
C LYS A 54 5.72 18.44 8.85
N ASP A 55 6.86 17.97 9.35
CA ASP A 55 8.16 18.15 8.68
C ASP A 55 8.33 17.27 7.44
N VAL A 56 7.56 16.20 7.31
CA VAL A 56 7.63 15.26 6.17
C VAL A 56 6.37 15.26 5.31
N PHE A 57 5.33 15.99 5.73
CA PHE A 57 4.01 16.03 5.09
C PHE A 57 4.01 16.40 3.60
N HIS A 58 5.08 17.01 3.09
CA HIS A 58 5.23 17.41 1.70
C HIS A 58 5.89 16.35 0.81
N LYS A 59 6.34 15.22 1.37
CA LYS A 59 7.01 14.14 0.63
C LYS A 59 6.02 13.43 -0.29
N ARG A 60 6.54 13.03 -1.45
CA ARG A 60 5.81 12.31 -2.49
C ARG A 60 6.73 11.29 -3.14
N LEU A 61 6.16 10.16 -3.51
CA LEU A 61 6.81 9.19 -4.39
C LEU A 61 6.34 9.40 -5.82
N THR A 62 7.25 9.22 -6.77
CA THR A 62 6.91 9.07 -8.19
C THR A 62 6.20 7.73 -8.43
N VAL A 63 5.52 7.59 -9.57
CA VAL A 63 4.86 6.33 -9.96
C VAL A 63 5.90 5.22 -10.11
N GLU A 64 7.04 5.54 -10.71
CA GLU A 64 8.15 4.60 -10.92
C GLU A 64 8.71 4.10 -9.58
N GLU A 65 8.84 4.97 -8.58
CA GLU A 65 9.25 4.58 -7.24
C GLU A 65 8.21 3.67 -6.57
N CYS A 66 6.93 4.01 -6.69
CA CYS A 66 5.83 3.20 -6.15
C CYS A 66 5.84 1.78 -6.74
N LEU A 67 5.96 1.67 -8.06
CA LEU A 67 6.01 0.38 -8.77
C LEU A 67 7.25 -0.42 -8.38
N ARG A 68 8.42 0.22 -8.36
CA ARG A 68 9.67 -0.44 -7.94
C ARG A 68 9.58 -1.00 -6.53
N VAL A 69 9.02 -0.24 -5.57
CA VAL A 69 8.85 -0.70 -4.18
C VAL A 69 7.84 -1.86 -4.08
N ALA A 70 6.76 -1.82 -4.86
CA ALA A 70 5.80 -2.93 -4.92
C ALA A 70 6.45 -4.21 -5.43
N ASP A 71 7.22 -4.12 -6.52
CA ASP A 71 7.95 -5.25 -7.10
C ASP A 71 9.02 -5.80 -6.15
N GLU A 72 9.78 -4.92 -5.49
CA GLU A 72 10.81 -5.31 -4.51
C GLU A 72 10.20 -5.99 -3.28
N CYS A 73 9.07 -5.50 -2.78
CA CYS A 73 8.38 -6.09 -1.63
C CYS A 73 7.86 -7.50 -1.96
N GLY A 74 7.31 -7.70 -3.17
CA GLY A 74 6.78 -8.98 -3.63
C GLY A 74 5.56 -9.47 -2.82
N ALA A 75 4.89 -8.59 -2.08
CA ALA A 75 3.67 -8.90 -1.36
C ALA A 75 2.52 -9.12 -2.36
N PRO A 76 1.62 -10.10 -2.12
CA PRO A 76 0.49 -10.36 -3.02
C PRO A 76 -0.59 -9.27 -2.97
N ILE A 77 -0.54 -8.39 -1.97
CA ILE A 77 -1.49 -7.29 -1.79
C ILE A 77 -0.72 -5.99 -1.61
N VAL A 78 -1.05 -4.98 -2.42
CA VAL A 78 -0.63 -3.60 -2.19
C VAL A 78 -1.86 -2.82 -1.74
N ASN A 79 -1.83 -2.37 -0.49
CA ASN A 79 -2.78 -1.40 0.01
C ASN A 79 -2.18 -0.01 -0.23
N ILE A 80 -2.99 0.90 -0.75
CA ILE A 80 -2.58 2.29 -1.02
C ILE A 80 -3.29 3.22 -0.02
N PRO A 81 -2.79 3.32 1.23
CA PRO A 81 -3.24 4.35 2.16
C PRO A 81 -2.61 5.70 1.85
N GLY A 82 -2.90 6.70 2.68
CA GLY A 82 -2.36 8.05 2.55
C GLY A 82 -3.27 9.06 3.24
N GLY A 83 -3.22 10.30 2.75
CA GLY A 83 -4.18 11.35 3.09
C GLY A 83 -5.36 11.41 2.13
N GLU A 84 -5.64 12.59 1.58
CA GLU A 84 -6.76 12.79 0.65
C GLU A 84 -6.30 12.45 -0.79
N PRO A 85 -6.78 11.36 -1.41
CA PRO A 85 -6.35 10.99 -2.77
C PRO A 85 -6.66 12.06 -3.81
N LEU A 86 -7.76 12.82 -3.65
CA LEU A 86 -8.22 13.79 -4.66
C LEU A 86 -7.31 15.00 -4.87
N ILE A 87 -6.26 15.17 -4.06
CA ILE A 87 -5.27 16.24 -4.24
C ILE A 87 -4.07 15.82 -5.10
N HIS A 88 -4.03 14.58 -5.59
CA HIS A 88 -2.98 14.13 -6.49
C HIS A 88 -2.98 14.99 -7.77
N LYS A 89 -1.83 15.53 -8.15
CA LYS A 89 -1.72 16.52 -9.24
C LYS A 89 -2.14 16.00 -10.61
N GLN A 90 -2.12 14.70 -10.78
CA GLN A 90 -2.38 13.98 -12.03
C GLN A 90 -3.60 13.06 -11.89
N ILE A 91 -4.59 13.45 -11.08
CA ILE A 91 -5.75 12.58 -10.82
C ILE A 91 -6.75 12.54 -11.98
N ASP A 92 -6.71 13.55 -12.84
CA ASP A 92 -7.53 13.73 -14.03
C ASP A 92 -6.86 13.21 -15.32
N GLU A 93 -5.63 12.69 -15.21
CA GLU A 93 -4.91 11.98 -16.28
C GLU A 93 -5.32 10.50 -16.36
#